data_AF-A0A924U9L6-F1
#
_entry.id   AF-A0A924U9L6-F1
#
_cell.length_a   1.000
_cell.length_b   1.000
_cell.length_c   1.000
_cell.angle_alpha   90.00
_cell.angle_beta   90.00
_cell.angle_gamma   90.00
#
_symmetry.space_group_name_H-M   'P 1'
#
loop_
_entity.id
_entity.type
_entity.pdbx_description
1 polymer ?
#
loop_
_entity_poly.entity_id
_entity_poly.type
_entity_poly.pdbx_seq_one_letter_code
_entity_poly.pdbx_strand_id
1 'polypeptide(L)'
;PWSVVKTDPDRAQAMIRLALNLVRVYAVLSSPFIPDASAAMMTAMGTDDWTWPDDISAALRLLPAGATFSVPENLFRKITDEERLDWQTRFSGIRT
;
A
#
# COMPACT_ATOMS: atom_id res chain seq x y z
N PRO A 1 -16.54 -3.97 2.73
CA PRO A 1 -16.52 -5.39 2.30
C PRO A 1 -16.89 -6.36 3.42
N TRP A 2 -16.37 -6.18 4.65
CA TRP A 2 -16.59 -7.07 5.80
C TRP A 2 -18.05 -7.20 6.29
N SER A 3 -18.87 -6.16 6.12
CA SER A 3 -20.32 -6.22 6.36
C SER A 3 -21.07 -6.77 5.15
N VAL A 4 -20.74 -6.26 3.95
CA VAL A 4 -21.39 -6.58 2.67
C VAL A 4 -21.31 -8.06 2.32
N VAL A 5 -20.19 -8.72 2.62
CA VAL A 5 -19.99 -10.15 2.31
C VAL A 5 -21.05 -11.07 2.95
N LYS A 6 -21.68 -10.62 4.03
CA LYS A 6 -22.73 -11.39 4.74
C LYS A 6 -24.06 -11.44 3.97
N THR A 7 -24.29 -10.48 3.07
CA THR A 7 -25.56 -10.31 2.35
C THR A 7 -25.39 -10.39 0.84
N ASP A 8 -24.25 -9.94 0.31
CA ASP A 8 -23.95 -9.88 -1.12
C ASP A 8 -22.45 -10.17 -1.33
N PRO A 9 -22.08 -11.47 -1.42
CA PRO A 9 -20.70 -11.91 -1.59
C PRO A 9 -20.06 -11.39 -2.89
N ASP A 10 -20.82 -11.35 -3.99
CA ASP A 10 -20.31 -10.93 -5.30
C ASP A 10 -19.92 -9.46 -5.31
N ARG A 11 -20.74 -8.61 -4.69
CA ARG A 11 -20.39 -7.20 -4.48
C ARG A 11 -19.17 -7.05 -3.59
N ALA A 12 -19.04 -7.85 -2.53
CA ALA A 12 -17.86 -7.81 -1.68
C ALA A 12 -16.59 -8.21 -2.45
N GLN A 13 -16.65 -9.23 -3.32
CA GLN A 13 -15.55 -9.62 -4.20
C GLN A 13 -15.17 -8.51 -5.18
N ALA A 14 -16.16 -7.83 -5.78
CA ALA A 14 -15.91 -6.69 -6.66
C ALA A 14 -15.18 -5.54 -5.93
N MET A 15 -15.56 -5.25 -4.68
CA MET A 15 -14.86 -4.26 -3.84
C MET A 15 -13.41 -4.67 -3.58
N ILE A 16 -13.14 -5.94 -3.25
CA ILE A 16 -11.79 -6.43 -2.99
C ILE A 16 -10.93 -6.39 -4.26
N ARG A 17 -11.48 -6.80 -5.42
CA ARG A 17 -10.78 -6.72 -6.70
C ARG A 17 -10.33 -5.29 -7.01
N LEU A 18 -11.23 -4.32 -6.81
CA LEU A 18 -10.91 -2.91 -7.00
C LEU A 18 -9.83 -2.44 -6.02
N ALA A 19 -9.96 -2.78 -4.73
CA ALA A 19 -9.00 -2.41 -3.70
C ALA A 19 -7.59 -2.95 -4.00
N LEU A 20 -7.46 -4.21 -4.42
CA LEU A 20 -6.18 -4.82 -4.78
C LEU A 20 -5.52 -4.10 -5.98
N ASN A 21 -6.29 -3.77 -7.03
CA ASN A 21 -5.75 -3.01 -8.15
C ASN A 21 -5.34 -1.58 -7.74
N LEU A 22 -6.08 -0.95 -6.81
CA LEU A 22 -5.72 0.36 -6.27
C LEU A 22 -4.39 0.34 -5.51
N VAL A 23 -4.05 -0.75 -4.82
CA VAL A 23 -2.75 -0.89 -4.13
C VAL A 23 -1.59 -0.70 -5.12
N ARG A 24 -1.63 -1.38 -6.28
CA ARG A 24 -0.62 -1.21 -7.34
C ARG A 24 -0.56 0.23 -7.85
N VAL A 25 -1.72 0.84 -8.11
CA VAL A 25 -1.77 2.25 -8.57
C VAL A 25 -1.10 3.18 -7.56
N TYR A 26 -1.44 3.05 -6.27
CA TYR A 26 -0.83 3.89 -5.23
C TYR A 26 0.65 3.61 -5.05
N ALA A 27 1.10 2.36 -5.19
CA ALA A 27 2.52 2.04 -5.16
C ALA A 27 3.31 2.78 -6.25
N VAL A 28 2.81 2.77 -7.49
CA VAL A 28 3.46 3.50 -8.60
C VAL A 28 3.50 5.00 -8.33
N LEU A 29 2.37 5.60 -7.92
CA LEU A 29 2.29 7.04 -7.64
C LEU A 29 3.14 7.48 -6.46
N SER A 30 3.31 6.62 -5.46
CA SER A 30 4.00 6.95 -4.21
C SER A 30 5.50 6.66 -4.25
N SER A 31 5.97 5.92 -5.26
CA SER A 31 7.37 5.53 -5.43
C SER A 31 8.38 6.68 -5.27
N PRO A 32 8.15 7.89 -5.81
CA PRO A 32 9.08 9.02 -5.65
C PRO A 32 9.20 9.55 -4.22
N PHE A 33 8.25 9.24 -3.33
CA PHE A 33 8.16 9.81 -1.98
C PHE A 33 8.41 8.76 -0.88
N ILE A 34 7.93 7.53 -1.09
CA ILE A 34 8.01 6.42 -0.14
C ILE A 34 8.40 5.13 -0.89
N PRO A 35 9.63 5.04 -1.42
CA PRO A 35 10.05 3.93 -2.28
C PRO A 35 9.98 2.57 -1.58
N ASP A 36 10.35 2.48 -0.30
CA ASP A 36 10.34 1.22 0.46
C ASP A 36 8.93 0.67 0.65
N ALA A 37 7.99 1.52 1.06
CA ALA A 37 6.58 1.14 1.21
C ALA A 37 5.96 0.79 -0.15
N SER A 38 6.36 1.49 -1.21
CA SER A 38 5.91 1.21 -2.57
C SER A 38 6.39 -0.17 -3.05
N ALA A 39 7.65 -0.51 -2.81
CA ALA A 39 8.21 -1.82 -3.12
C ALA A 39 7.51 -2.94 -2.33
N ALA A 40 7.20 -2.72 -1.05
CA ALA A 40 6.44 -3.66 -0.23
C ALA A 40 5.02 -3.88 -0.78
N MET A 41 4.34 -2.83 -1.24
CA MET A 41 3.02 -2.95 -1.89
C MET A 41 3.09 -3.75 -3.20
N MET A 42 4.10 -3.50 -4.06
CA MET A 42 4.27 -4.24 -5.31
C MET A 42 4.59 -5.72 -5.08
N THR A 43 5.49 -6.00 -4.12
CA THR A 43 5.80 -7.36 -3.67
C THR A 43 4.55 -8.08 -3.17
N ALA A 44 3.71 -7.39 -2.38
CA ALA A 44 2.44 -7.94 -1.90
C ALA A 44 1.50 -8.31 -3.06
N MET A 45 1.42 -7.45 -4.09
CA MET A 45 0.59 -7.69 -5.27
C MET A 45 1.21 -8.67 -6.28
N GLY A 46 2.43 -9.16 -6.04
CA GLY A 46 3.10 -10.13 -6.91
C GLY A 46 3.39 -9.59 -8.31
N THR A 47 3.62 -8.29 -8.45
CA THR A 47 3.86 -7.62 -9.74
C THR A 47 5.07 -6.71 -9.66
N ASP A 48 5.78 -6.58 -10.78
CA ASP A 48 6.90 -5.65 -10.98
C ASP A 48 6.60 -4.64 -12.11
N ASP A 49 5.32 -4.50 -12.47
CA ASP A 49 4.89 -3.52 -13.45
C ASP A 49 4.75 -2.14 -12.79
N TRP A 50 5.80 -1.32 -12.91
CA TRP A 50 5.85 0.06 -12.44
C TRP A 50 5.34 1.10 -13.46
N THR A 51 4.70 0.67 -14.54
CA THR A 51 4.20 1.57 -15.60
C THR A 51 3.29 2.63 -15.01
N TRP A 52 3.58 3.90 -15.33
CA TRP A 52 2.77 5.03 -14.91
C TRP A 52 1.32 4.87 -15.42
N PRO A 53 0.29 5.06 -14.57
CA PRO A 53 -1.09 4.75 -14.94
C PRO A 53 -1.72 5.91 -15.72
N ASP A 54 -1.33 6.09 -16.99
CA ASP A 54 -1.90 7.11 -17.87
C ASP A 54 -3.41 6.90 -18.13
N ASP A 55 -3.84 5.64 -18.23
CA ASP A 55 -5.25 5.25 -18.22
C ASP A 55 -5.60 4.56 -16.89
N ILE A 56 -6.30 5.30 -16.02
CA ILE A 56 -6.74 4.81 -14.71
C ILE A 56 -7.72 3.65 -14.84
N SER A 57 -8.61 3.64 -15.84
CA SER A 57 -9.57 2.55 -16.02
C SER A 57 -8.88 1.24 -16.37
N ALA A 58 -7.85 1.30 -17.23
CA ALA A 58 -7.00 0.15 -17.52
C ALA A 58 -6.19 -0.27 -16.30
N ALA A 59 -5.56 0.67 -15.59
CA ALA A 59 -4.74 0.39 -14.40
C ALA A 59 -5.55 -0.29 -13.27
N LEU A 60 -6.83 0.07 -13.11
CA LEU A 60 -7.73 -0.55 -12.13
C LEU A 60 -8.20 -1.97 -12.49
N ARG A 61 -7.78 -2.51 -13.65
CA ARG A 61 -8.14 -3.84 -14.15
C ARG A 61 -6.91 -4.69 -14.49
N LEU A 62 -5.71 -4.20 -14.15
CA LEU A 62 -4.44 -4.82 -14.53
C LEU A 62 -4.26 -6.20 -13.87
N LEU A 63 -4.59 -6.33 -12.58
CA LEU A 63 -4.50 -7.60 -11.87
C LEU A 63 -5.72 -8.48 -12.21
N PRO A 64 -5.53 -9.65 -12.85
CA PRO A 64 -6.62 -10.51 -13.27
C PRO A 64 -7.26 -11.25 -12.09
N ALA A 65 -8.47 -11.74 -12.28
CA ALA A 65 -9.10 -12.65 -11.31
C ALA A 65 -8.26 -13.93 -11.16
N GLY A 66 -8.12 -14.41 -9.92
CA GLY A 66 -7.28 -15.57 -9.60
C GLY A 66 -5.79 -15.26 -9.42
N ALA A 67 -5.36 -14.00 -9.62
CA ALA A 67 -4.01 -13.59 -9.25
C ALA A 67 -3.78 -13.80 -7.75
N THR A 68 -2.64 -14.40 -7.41
CA THR A 68 -2.20 -14.55 -6.03
C THR A 68 -1.65 -13.23 -5.50
N PHE A 69 -1.84 -12.98 -4.22
CA PHE A 69 -1.23 -11.87 -3.50
C PHE A 69 -0.78 -12.36 -2.13
N SER A 70 0.19 -11.67 -1.52
CA SER A 70 0.57 -11.88 -0.13
C SER A 70 0.07 -10.73 0.74
N VAL A 71 -0.13 -11.01 2.03
CA VAL A 71 -0.50 -9.98 3.01
C VAL A 71 0.80 -9.45 3.61
N PRO A 72 1.18 -8.18 3.35
CA PRO A 72 2.37 -7.60 3.94
C PRO A 72 2.14 -7.29 5.43
N GLU A 73 3.23 -7.09 6.16
CA GLU A 73 3.14 -6.45 7.47
C GLU A 73 2.64 -4.99 7.35
N ASN A 74 2.36 -4.36 8.48
CA ASN A 74 1.98 -2.95 8.49
C ASN A 74 3.08 -2.10 7.84
N LEU A 75 2.74 -1.43 6.74
CA LEU A 75 3.69 -0.62 5.97
C LEU A 75 4.31 0.53 6.78
N PHE A 76 3.57 1.04 7.76
CA PHE A 76 4.01 2.16 8.60
C PHE A 76 3.83 1.80 10.06
N ARG A 77 4.95 1.77 10.79
CA ARG A 77 4.91 1.71 12.25
C ARG A 77 4.53 3.08 12.80
N LYS A 78 3.82 3.08 13.93
CA LYS A 78 3.61 4.29 14.71
C LYS A 78 4.96 4.76 15.28
N ILE A 79 5.21 6.07 15.24
CA ILE A 79 6.27 6.71 16.03
C ILE A 79 5.67 7.04 17.40
N THR A 80 6.30 6.57 18.47
CA THR A 80 5.81 6.81 19.83
C THR A 80 6.24 8.18 20.36
N ASP A 81 5.55 8.68 21.38
CA ASP A 81 5.93 9.94 22.03
C ASP A 81 7.29 9.84 22.72
N GLU A 82 7.63 8.67 23.25
CA GLU A 82 8.93 8.38 23.85
C GLU A 82 10.06 8.45 22.83
N GLU A 83 9.90 7.79 21.67
CA GLU A 83 10.87 7.86 20.57
C GLU A 83 11.07 9.30 20.09
N ARG A 84 9.97 10.05 19.94
CA ARG A 84 10.02 11.46 19.53
C ARG A 84 10.84 12.30 20.52
N LEU A 85 10.65 12.11 21.83
CA LEU A 85 11.37 12.83 22.88
C LEU A 85 12.85 12.45 22.94
N ASP A 86 13.15 11.15 22.85
CA ASP A 86 14.53 10.64 22.79
C ASP A 86 15.28 11.25 21.60
N TRP A 87 14.72 11.15 20.39
CA TRP A 87 15.35 11.68 19.18
C TRP A 87 15.53 13.19 19.23
N GLN A 88 14.54 13.94 19.74
CA GLN A 88 14.67 15.38 19.91
C GLN A 88 15.86 15.74 20.82
N THR A 89 16.06 15.00 21.91
CA THR A 89 17.16 15.23 22.85
C THR A 89 18.49 14.84 22.22
N ARG A 90 18.57 13.63 21.66
CA ARG A 90 19.79 13.05 21.08
C ARG A 90 20.32 13.84 19.89
N PHE A 91 19.44 14.37 19.05
CA PHE A 91 19.79 15.10 17.83
C PHE A 91 19.63 16.63 17.98
N SER A 92 19.55 17.15 19.19
CA SER A 92 19.42 18.60 19.48
C SER A 92 20.63 19.44 19.07
N GLY A 93 21.75 18.82 18.69
CA GLY A 93 22.94 19.53 18.21
C GLY A 93 23.67 20.27 19.34
N ILE A 94 24.16 19.53 20.33
CA ILE A 94 25.05 20.08 21.35
C ILE A 94 26.34 20.55 20.63
N ARG A 95 26.48 21.87 20.48
CA ARG A 95 27.72 22.50 20.07
C ARG A 95 28.67 22.49 21.28
N THR A 96 29.49 21.45 21.39
CA THR A 96 30.75 21.50 22.15
C THR A 96 31.83 22.21 21.35
#